data_AF-A0A2T0M8V6-F1
#
_entry.id   AF-A0A2T0M8V6-F1
#
_cell.length_a   1.000
_cell.length_b   1.000
_cell.length_c   1.000
_cell.angle_alpha   90.00
_cell.angle_beta   90.00
_cell.angle_gamma   90.00
#
_symmetry.space_group_name_H-M   'P 1'
#
loop_
_entity.id
_entity.type
_entity.pdbx_description
1 polymer ?
#
loop_
_entity_poly.entity_id
_entity_poly.type
_entity_poly.pdbx_seq_one_letter_code
_entity_poly.pdbx_strand_id
1 'polypeptide(L)'
;MNIHIKSILGALSFSVLLYSKSFGLNLVLLSIIVFLILLSVRKERPVPWPYICAYLFAAIMVFMDPTSYKIFIYFMCFFVLMGKSITSKASLYLSGLIGIVNMIIASILKFSEREKNPKKQEKRWSKRTTDTIKGILLAAIVLVPFTLLYQNANPIFSNLIGSINLSFISIPWLFFTLLGYICFLHIIAPYHPKELIKLDAQQSNDLNPPKEPFSIPTLEKLRSQQTLGSIIFLSLNVLLLFFLTTDFIYLYKSVEISNSGHSQAVHEGVYALMFSIVCAILIILYFFRGDLNFYKGNGRIKSLTYIWVALNIILVVFTWYKNHQYVEALGFTYKRIGVFVYLLLTLIGLITTYLKVAQVRSFIFLLRANSIVAFYCLIISASIPWDKAITWYNIEHIENPDLDYLIGLGNTNSQQLYHYSIENDALITSYQKQRIEEKAKTFITAQNERTWQEYTYYQLANSRQK
;
A
#
# COMPACT_ATOMS: atom_id res chain seq x y z
N MET A 1 12.38 -1.14 30.67
CA MET A 1 13.31 -2.04 29.96
C MET A 1 14.15 -1.22 28.98
N ASN A 2 15.47 -1.44 28.94
CA ASN A 2 16.40 -0.70 28.06
C ASN A 2 16.00 -0.88 26.58
N ILE A 3 16.11 0.19 25.78
CA ILE A 3 15.85 0.22 24.33
C ILE A 3 16.58 -0.93 23.61
N HIS A 4 17.84 -1.18 23.96
CA HIS A 4 18.63 -2.26 23.35
C HIS A 4 18.09 -3.65 23.68
N ILE A 5 17.63 -3.88 24.92
CA ILE A 5 17.04 -5.17 25.31
C ILE A 5 15.75 -5.43 24.52
N LYS A 6 14.86 -4.42 24.43
CA LYS A 6 13.65 -4.50 23.60
C LYS A 6 13.99 -4.77 22.13
N SER A 7 15.03 -4.11 21.59
CA SER A 7 15.47 -4.27 20.20
C SER A 7 16.05 -5.66 19.94
N ILE A 8 16.84 -6.22 20.87
CA ILE A 8 17.38 -7.58 20.78
C ILE A 8 16.27 -8.62 20.82
N LEU A 9 15.32 -8.49 21.75
CA LEU A 9 14.16 -9.40 21.82
C LEU A 9 13.30 -9.33 20.54
N GLY A 10 13.09 -8.11 20.01
CA GLY A 10 12.43 -7.91 18.72
C GLY A 10 13.19 -8.55 17.57
N ALA A 11 14.52 -8.41 17.53
CA ALA A 11 15.39 -9.00 16.51
C ALA A 11 15.37 -10.52 16.51
N LEU A 12 15.45 -11.14 17.69
CA LEU A 12 15.36 -12.58 17.83
C LEU A 12 14.00 -13.09 17.38
N SER A 13 12.91 -12.41 17.79
CA SER A 13 11.55 -12.75 17.35
C SER A 13 11.39 -12.62 15.83
N PHE A 14 11.90 -11.53 15.24
CA PHE A 14 11.91 -11.31 13.79
C PHE A 14 12.63 -12.41 13.05
N SER A 15 13.82 -12.80 13.53
CA SER A 15 14.62 -13.84 12.92
C SER A 15 13.94 -15.20 12.99
N VAL A 16 13.40 -15.57 14.17
CA VAL A 16 12.65 -16.83 14.36
C VAL A 16 11.39 -16.90 13.49
N LEU A 17 10.72 -15.77 13.26
CA LEU A 17 9.46 -15.71 12.51
C LEU A 17 9.65 -15.67 10.99
N LEU A 18 10.71 -15.01 10.49
CA LEU A 18 10.85 -14.68 9.07
C LEU A 18 12.06 -15.27 8.37
N TYR A 19 13.10 -15.70 9.08
CA TYR A 19 14.33 -16.18 8.42
C TYR A 19 14.07 -17.47 7.63
N SER A 20 14.30 -17.42 6.32
CA SER A 20 14.03 -18.53 5.38
C SER A 20 12.59 -19.04 5.44
N LYS A 21 11.63 -18.13 5.70
CA LYS A 21 10.20 -18.42 5.74
C LYS A 21 9.43 -17.54 4.75
N SER A 22 8.41 -18.12 4.13
CA SER A 22 7.39 -17.42 3.36
C SER A 22 6.43 -16.65 4.28
N PHE A 23 5.59 -15.78 3.72
CA PHE A 23 4.67 -14.94 4.50
C PHE A 23 3.35 -15.65 4.80
N GLY A 24 2.89 -15.50 6.05
CA GLY A 24 1.65 -16.06 6.57
C GLY A 24 1.41 -15.60 8.01
N LEU A 25 1.22 -16.55 8.92
CA LEU A 25 1.03 -16.31 10.36
C LEU A 25 2.14 -15.46 10.99
N ASN A 26 3.38 -15.61 10.52
CA ASN A 26 4.52 -14.84 10.97
C ASN A 26 4.33 -13.32 10.88
N LEU A 27 3.65 -12.80 9.85
CA LEU A 27 3.38 -11.36 9.73
C LEU A 27 2.32 -10.90 10.74
N VAL A 28 1.34 -11.73 11.07
CA VAL A 28 0.36 -11.43 12.14
C VAL A 28 1.08 -11.35 13.48
N LEU A 29 1.91 -12.35 13.80
CA LEU A 29 2.68 -12.40 15.05
C LEU A 29 3.66 -11.22 15.14
N LEU A 30 4.37 -10.91 14.06
CA LEU A 30 5.24 -9.76 14.00
C LEU A 30 4.47 -8.44 14.22
N SER A 31 3.29 -8.32 13.64
CA SER A 31 2.45 -7.13 13.79
C SER A 31 2.01 -6.92 15.23
N ILE A 32 1.66 -8.01 15.93
CA ILE A 32 1.35 -7.99 17.36
C ILE A 32 2.58 -7.53 18.16
N ILE A 33 3.77 -8.04 17.86
CA ILE A 33 5.02 -7.62 18.52
C ILE A 33 5.29 -6.13 18.30
N VAL A 34 5.16 -5.64 17.07
CA VAL A 34 5.31 -4.21 16.75
C VAL A 34 4.30 -3.37 17.53
N PHE A 35 3.04 -3.80 17.58
CA PHE A 35 2.00 -3.14 18.38
C PHE A 35 2.34 -3.07 19.87
N LEU A 36 2.75 -4.19 20.48
CA LEU A 36 3.16 -4.26 21.88
C LEU A 36 4.36 -3.34 22.18
N ILE A 37 5.31 -3.25 21.25
CA ILE A 37 6.45 -2.35 21.38
C ILE A 37 6.01 -0.89 21.32
N LEU A 38 5.13 -0.52 20.40
CA LEU A 38 4.57 0.83 20.33
C LEU A 38 3.82 1.20 21.63
N LEU A 39 3.02 0.28 22.18
CA LEU A 39 2.37 0.47 23.48
C LEU A 39 3.39 0.68 24.61
N SER A 40 4.53 -0.02 24.57
CA SER A 40 5.59 0.11 25.57
C SER A 40 6.30 1.48 25.56
N VAL A 41 6.14 2.26 24.49
CA VAL A 41 6.72 3.61 24.30
C VAL A 41 5.63 4.69 24.29
N ARG A 42 4.36 4.34 24.60
CA ARG A 42 3.20 5.27 24.56
C ARG A 42 3.34 6.52 25.45
N LYS A 43 4.17 6.47 26.49
CA LYS A 43 4.42 7.63 27.36
C LYS A 43 5.21 8.73 26.64
N GLU A 44 5.97 8.36 25.61
CA GLU A 44 6.85 9.26 24.86
C GLU A 44 6.24 9.66 23.51
N ARG A 45 5.27 8.89 22.99
CA ARG A 45 4.71 9.07 21.64
C ARG A 45 3.21 8.81 21.58
N PRO A 46 2.47 9.53 20.72
CA PRO A 46 1.07 9.24 20.48
C PRO A 46 0.91 7.85 19.87
N VAL A 47 -0.17 7.16 20.24
CA VAL A 47 -0.55 5.85 19.68
C VAL A 47 -1.57 6.08 18.57
N PRO A 48 -1.21 5.92 17.29
CA PRO A 48 -2.09 6.21 16.17
C PRO A 48 -3.06 5.04 15.89
N TRP A 49 -4.05 4.88 16.77
CA TRP A 49 -4.98 3.73 16.78
C TRP A 49 -5.58 3.34 15.42
N PRO A 50 -6.09 4.25 14.57
CA PRO A 50 -6.66 3.87 13.28
C PRO A 50 -5.65 3.16 12.38
N TYR A 51 -4.39 3.58 12.43
CA TYR A 51 -3.31 3.04 11.59
C TYR A 51 -2.75 1.73 12.15
N ILE A 52 -2.81 1.53 13.46
CA ILE A 52 -2.54 0.23 14.08
C ILE A 52 -3.61 -0.78 13.65
N CYS A 53 -4.89 -0.38 13.68
CA CYS A 53 -5.98 -1.24 13.25
C CYS A 53 -5.85 -1.60 11.76
N ALA A 54 -5.53 -0.62 10.90
CA ALA A 54 -5.26 -0.85 9.49
C ALA A 54 -4.09 -1.83 9.26
N TYR A 55 -2.99 -1.66 10.00
CA TYR A 55 -1.82 -2.54 9.91
C TYR A 55 -2.12 -3.98 10.37
N LEU A 56 -2.81 -4.15 11.50
CA LEU A 56 -3.24 -5.47 11.98
C LEU A 56 -4.24 -6.11 11.02
N PHE A 57 -5.19 -5.33 10.49
CA PHE A 57 -6.13 -5.79 9.48
C PHE A 57 -5.40 -6.29 8.23
N ALA A 58 -4.44 -5.53 7.70
CA ALA A 58 -3.64 -5.95 6.56
C ALA A 58 -2.84 -7.24 6.85
N ALA A 59 -2.33 -7.40 8.07
CA ALA A 59 -1.65 -8.64 8.49
C ALA A 59 -2.60 -9.84 8.48
N ILE A 60 -3.84 -9.67 8.97
CA ILE A 60 -4.87 -10.71 8.91
C ILE A 60 -5.22 -11.02 7.45
N MET A 61 -5.34 -10.02 6.58
CA MET A 61 -5.61 -10.26 5.15
C MET A 61 -4.49 -11.04 4.46
N VAL A 62 -3.23 -10.80 4.81
CA VAL A 62 -2.11 -11.64 4.31
C VAL A 62 -2.18 -13.06 4.87
N PHE A 63 -2.61 -13.23 6.12
CA PHE A 63 -2.83 -14.55 6.71
C PHE A 63 -3.98 -15.32 6.04
N MET A 64 -5.01 -14.64 5.57
CA MET A 64 -6.11 -15.27 4.81
C MET A 64 -5.61 -15.81 3.47
N ASP A 65 -4.83 -15.01 2.74
CA ASP A 65 -4.29 -15.34 1.42
C ASP A 65 -3.04 -14.50 1.10
N PRO A 66 -1.82 -15.07 1.16
CA PRO A 66 -0.58 -14.31 1.08
C PRO A 66 -0.19 -14.00 -0.36
N THR A 67 -0.98 -13.16 -1.02
CA THR A 67 -0.68 -12.65 -2.36
C THR A 67 0.31 -11.48 -2.28
N SER A 68 1.12 -11.30 -3.33
CA SER A 68 2.09 -10.19 -3.42
C SER A 68 1.41 -8.82 -3.24
N TYR A 69 0.18 -8.68 -3.72
CA TYR A 69 -0.62 -7.46 -3.56
C TYR A 69 -0.96 -7.15 -2.09
N LYS A 70 -1.43 -8.14 -1.34
CA LYS A 70 -1.76 -7.96 0.09
C LYS A 70 -0.50 -7.72 0.93
N ILE A 71 0.61 -8.37 0.59
CA ILE A 71 1.93 -8.13 1.22
C ILE A 71 2.41 -6.69 0.96
N PHE A 72 2.24 -6.17 -0.26
CA PHE A 72 2.54 -4.78 -0.57
C PHE A 72 1.72 -3.81 0.30
N ILE A 73 0.41 -4.05 0.45
CA ILE A 73 -0.48 -3.21 1.27
C ILE A 73 -0.11 -3.29 2.75
N TYR A 74 0.28 -4.47 3.23
CA TYR A 74 0.80 -4.67 4.59
C TYR A 74 1.99 -3.76 4.88
N PHE A 75 2.98 -3.71 3.97
CA PHE A 75 4.14 -2.83 4.13
C PHE A 75 3.77 -1.34 4.01
N MET A 76 2.84 -0.97 3.14
CA MET A 76 2.33 0.40 3.06
C MET A 76 1.65 0.83 4.37
N CYS A 77 0.83 -0.04 4.97
CA CYS A 77 0.22 0.21 6.28
C CYS A 77 1.29 0.34 7.38
N PHE A 78 2.32 -0.51 7.34
CA PHE A 78 3.45 -0.43 8.27
C PHE A 78 4.19 0.92 8.18
N PHE A 79 4.54 1.38 6.97
CA PHE A 79 5.24 2.66 6.80
C PHE A 79 4.39 3.85 7.25
N VAL A 80 3.11 3.86 6.91
CA VAL A 80 2.18 4.90 7.39
C VAL A 80 2.07 4.87 8.92
N LEU A 81 1.96 3.69 9.53
CA LEU A 81 1.95 3.52 10.98
C LEU A 81 3.23 4.09 11.61
N MET A 82 4.40 3.79 11.04
CA MET A 82 5.68 4.32 11.52
C MET A 82 5.71 5.85 11.47
N GLY A 83 5.35 6.45 10.34
CA GLY A 83 5.25 7.91 10.23
C GLY A 83 4.29 8.53 11.25
N LYS A 84 3.10 7.95 11.42
CA LYS A 84 2.09 8.44 12.36
C LYS A 84 2.47 8.26 13.82
N SER A 85 3.27 7.25 14.13
CA SER A 85 3.82 7.04 15.48
C SER A 85 4.91 8.08 15.82
N ILE A 86 5.62 8.59 14.81
CA ILE A 86 6.63 9.65 14.94
C ILE A 86 5.94 11.01 15.04
N THR A 87 4.94 11.27 14.18
CA THR A 87 4.23 12.54 14.10
C THR A 87 2.73 12.32 13.82
N SER A 88 1.91 12.39 14.86
CA SER A 88 0.46 12.19 14.71
C SER A 88 -0.22 13.25 13.83
N LYS A 89 0.30 14.49 13.85
CA LYS A 89 -0.26 15.66 13.14
C LYS A 89 0.16 15.77 11.67
N ALA A 90 1.19 15.04 11.24
CA ALA A 90 1.66 15.13 9.86
C ALA A 90 0.59 14.64 8.88
N SER A 91 0.54 15.22 7.69
CA SER A 91 -0.29 14.73 6.59
C SER A 91 0.01 13.25 6.27
N LEU A 92 -0.97 12.55 5.71
CA LEU A 92 -0.86 11.09 5.52
C LEU A 92 0.24 10.72 4.53
N TYR A 93 0.30 11.40 3.37
CA TYR A 93 1.36 11.18 2.38
C TYR A 93 2.76 11.39 2.97
N LEU A 94 2.94 12.45 3.77
CA LEU A 94 4.21 12.75 4.42
C LEU A 94 4.52 11.72 5.51
N SER A 95 3.52 11.25 6.24
CA SER A 95 3.69 10.19 7.24
C SER A 95 4.24 8.91 6.59
N GLY A 96 3.66 8.47 5.46
CA GLY A 96 4.19 7.32 4.71
C GLY A 96 5.66 7.50 4.33
N LEU A 97 6.02 8.66 3.79
CA LEU A 97 7.41 8.99 3.43
C LEU A 97 8.35 9.02 4.65
N ILE A 98 7.94 9.67 5.74
CA ILE A 98 8.70 9.70 7.01
C ILE A 98 8.92 8.28 7.53
N GLY A 99 7.91 7.41 7.44
CA GLY A 99 8.02 6.01 7.83
C GLY A 99 9.06 5.25 7.02
N ILE A 100 9.04 5.39 5.69
CA ILE A 100 10.03 4.79 4.79
C ILE A 100 11.43 5.29 5.12
N VAL A 101 11.63 6.61 5.17
CA VAL A 101 12.93 7.23 5.46
C VAL A 101 13.45 6.79 6.83
N ASN A 102 12.58 6.73 7.83
CA ASN A 102 12.93 6.25 9.16
C ASN A 102 13.42 4.80 9.14
N MET A 103 12.70 3.91 8.44
CA MET A 103 13.06 2.50 8.41
C MET A 103 14.39 2.23 7.70
N ILE A 104 14.75 3.04 6.70
CA ILE A 104 15.96 2.83 5.90
C ILE A 104 17.17 3.57 6.51
N ILE A 105 17.04 4.85 6.88
CA ILE A 105 18.19 5.75 7.09
C ILE A 105 18.23 6.34 8.51
N ALA A 106 17.30 6.02 9.43
CA ALA A 106 17.27 6.67 10.75
C ALA A 106 18.59 6.57 11.55
N SER A 107 19.26 5.41 11.52
CA SER A 107 20.57 5.24 12.19
C SER A 107 21.64 6.19 11.63
N ILE A 108 21.69 6.38 10.31
CA ILE A 108 22.65 7.26 9.63
C ILE A 108 22.33 8.73 9.93
N LEU A 109 21.05 9.11 9.85
CA LEU A 109 20.61 10.49 10.13
C LEU A 109 20.89 10.88 11.59
N LYS A 110 20.66 9.96 12.53
CA LYS A 110 20.99 10.18 13.94
C LYS A 110 22.49 10.30 14.19
N PHE A 111 23.29 9.49 13.50
CA PHE A 111 24.75 9.58 13.59
C PHE A 111 25.23 10.95 13.10
N SER A 112 24.74 11.43 11.96
CA SER A 112 25.08 12.75 11.42
C SER A 112 24.62 13.91 12.33
N GLU A 113 23.41 13.84 12.90
CA GLU A 113 22.95 14.87 13.85
C GLU A 113 23.76 14.91 15.14
N ARG A 114 24.21 13.74 15.61
CA ARG A 114 25.07 13.62 16.80
C ARG A 114 26.43 14.29 16.58
N GLU A 115 27.00 14.13 15.39
CA GLU A 115 28.25 14.78 15.00
C GLU A 115 28.09 16.32 14.93
N LYS A 116 26.97 16.79 14.38
CA LYS A 116 26.65 18.23 14.30
C LYS A 116 26.31 18.88 15.64
N ASN A 117 25.81 18.12 16.62
CA ASN A 117 25.38 18.63 17.92
C ASN A 117 26.00 17.84 19.10
N PRO A 118 27.32 17.97 19.35
CA PRO A 118 28.03 17.18 20.37
C PRO A 118 27.57 17.45 21.81
N LYS A 119 26.87 18.57 22.06
CA LYS A 119 26.33 18.96 23.38
C LYS A 119 25.12 18.12 23.82
N LYS A 120 24.49 17.34 22.93
CA LYS A 120 23.46 16.35 23.27
C LYS A 120 24.09 14.98 23.48
N GLN A 121 24.83 14.81 24.57
CA GLN A 121 25.22 13.49 25.04
C GLN A 121 24.00 12.80 25.68
N GLU A 122 23.28 11.99 24.91
CA GLU A 122 22.46 10.95 25.51
C GLU A 122 23.38 9.89 26.15
N LYS A 123 22.98 9.43 27.34
CA LYS A 123 23.74 8.56 28.23
C LYS A 123 24.32 7.36 27.46
N ARG A 124 25.66 7.20 27.55
CA ARG A 124 26.36 5.91 27.41
C ARG A 124 25.50 4.83 28.07
N TRP A 125 25.46 3.62 27.48
CA TRP A 125 24.70 2.47 27.99
C TRP A 125 24.67 2.50 29.52
N SER A 126 23.48 2.40 30.12
CA SER A 126 23.36 2.27 31.58
C SER A 126 24.41 1.28 32.08
N LYS A 127 25.23 1.66 33.07
CA LYS A 127 26.30 0.83 33.63
C LYS A 127 25.78 -0.59 33.93
N ARG A 128 24.55 -0.68 34.41
CA ARG A 128 23.84 -1.95 34.64
C ARG A 128 23.67 -2.81 33.38
N THR A 129 23.37 -2.22 32.22
CA THR A 129 23.21 -2.95 30.95
C THR A 129 24.54 -3.37 30.33
N THR A 130 25.58 -2.52 30.41
CA THR A 130 26.93 -2.95 29.99
C THR A 130 27.41 -4.12 30.84
N ASP A 131 27.16 -4.05 32.15
CA ASP A 131 27.61 -5.07 33.09
C ASP A 131 26.83 -6.37 32.90
N THR A 132 25.53 -6.32 32.59
CA THR A 132 24.75 -7.53 32.22
C THR A 132 25.25 -8.16 30.92
N ILE A 133 25.49 -7.38 29.86
CA ILE A 133 25.95 -7.93 28.57
C ILE A 133 27.36 -8.50 28.70
N LYS A 134 28.27 -7.80 29.40
CA LYS A 134 29.61 -8.31 29.72
C LYS A 134 29.53 -9.58 30.57
N GLY A 135 28.64 -9.62 31.56
CA GLY A 135 28.41 -10.80 32.40
C GLY A 135 27.93 -12.01 31.59
N ILE A 136 26.96 -11.82 30.68
CA ILE A 136 26.49 -12.88 29.78
C ILE A 136 27.61 -13.37 28.86
N LEU A 137 28.38 -12.45 28.26
CA LEU A 137 29.50 -12.79 27.38
C LEU A 137 30.59 -13.57 28.14
N LEU A 138 30.97 -13.09 29.32
CA LEU A 138 31.97 -13.74 30.18
C LEU A 138 31.48 -15.11 30.63
N ALA A 139 30.21 -15.22 31.04
CA ALA A 139 29.60 -16.49 31.40
C ALA A 139 29.62 -17.47 30.22
N ALA A 140 29.32 -17.03 29.00
CA ALA A 140 29.39 -17.88 27.82
C ALA A 140 30.82 -18.37 27.54
N ILE A 141 31.82 -17.49 27.63
CA ILE A 141 33.24 -17.84 27.47
C ILE A 141 33.70 -18.87 28.50
N VAL A 142 33.21 -18.79 29.74
CA VAL A 142 33.55 -19.75 30.81
C VAL A 142 32.73 -21.05 30.66
N LEU A 143 31.46 -20.96 30.30
CA LEU A 143 30.56 -22.12 30.19
C LEU A 143 30.98 -23.05 29.05
N VAL A 144 31.52 -22.54 27.94
CA VAL A 144 31.93 -23.37 26.80
C VAL A 144 33.03 -24.39 27.20
N PRO A 145 34.18 -23.99 27.76
CA PRO A 145 35.18 -24.92 28.28
C PRO A 145 34.63 -25.91 29.30
N PHE A 146 33.80 -25.47 30.25
CA PHE A 146 33.19 -26.36 31.25
C PHE A 146 32.22 -27.36 30.62
N THR A 147 31.46 -26.94 29.61
CA THR A 147 30.56 -27.83 28.86
C THR A 147 31.37 -28.90 28.12
N LEU A 148 32.48 -28.54 27.48
CA LEU A 148 33.37 -29.51 26.81
C LEU A 148 34.03 -30.48 27.82
N LEU A 149 34.46 -29.98 28.98
CA LEU A 149 34.98 -30.83 30.05
C LEU A 149 33.92 -31.82 30.56
N TYR A 150 32.68 -31.38 30.75
CA TYR A 150 31.58 -32.24 31.20
C TYR A 150 31.10 -33.22 30.12
N GLN A 151 31.16 -32.84 28.84
CA GLN A 151 30.94 -33.78 27.72
C GLN A 151 31.96 -34.91 27.75
N ASN A 152 33.24 -34.59 27.97
CA ASN A 152 34.30 -35.61 28.06
C ASN A 152 34.17 -36.47 29.33
N ALA A 153 33.67 -35.91 30.43
CA ALA A 153 33.56 -36.61 31.71
C ALA A 153 32.30 -37.48 31.85
N ASN A 154 31.22 -37.21 31.11
CA ASN A 154 29.95 -37.90 31.26
C ASN A 154 29.30 -38.23 29.89
N PRO A 155 29.20 -39.52 29.50
CA PRO A 155 28.64 -39.92 28.21
C PRO A 155 27.14 -39.58 28.06
N ILE A 156 26.36 -39.54 29.15
CA ILE A 156 24.95 -39.12 29.10
C ILE A 156 24.87 -37.61 28.79
N PHE A 157 25.72 -36.81 29.42
CA PHE A 157 25.78 -35.37 29.16
C PHE A 157 26.27 -35.08 27.73
N SER A 158 27.26 -35.84 27.24
CA SER A 158 27.72 -35.78 25.85
C SER A 158 26.58 -36.01 24.85
N ASN A 159 25.80 -37.08 25.05
CA ASN A 159 24.66 -37.39 24.19
C ASN A 159 23.57 -36.30 24.25
N LEU A 160 23.28 -35.74 25.42
CA LEU A 160 22.33 -34.65 25.58
C LEU A 160 22.78 -33.38 24.85
N ILE A 161 24.03 -32.94 25.02
CA ILE A 161 24.53 -31.75 24.32
C ILE A 161 24.66 -32.01 22.81
N GLY A 162 25.08 -33.21 22.40
CA GLY A 162 25.15 -33.61 20.99
C GLY A 162 23.78 -33.62 20.30
N SER A 163 22.68 -33.77 21.05
CA SER A 163 21.32 -33.66 20.53
C SER A 163 20.84 -32.21 20.31
N ILE A 164 21.55 -31.22 20.84
CA ILE A 164 21.22 -29.80 20.65
C ILE A 164 21.63 -29.38 19.23
N ASN A 165 20.64 -29.19 18.38
CA ASN A 165 20.85 -28.75 17.01
C ASN A 165 20.94 -27.21 16.91
N LEU A 166 22.15 -26.68 16.77
CA LEU A 166 22.43 -25.27 16.50
C LEU A 166 22.73 -24.97 15.03
N SER A 167 22.47 -25.91 14.11
CA SER A 167 22.79 -25.76 12.68
C SER A 167 22.03 -24.64 11.97
N PHE A 168 20.94 -24.14 12.58
CA PHE A 168 20.20 -23.00 12.07
C PHE A 168 20.98 -21.67 12.20
N ILE A 169 21.98 -21.60 13.10
CA ILE A 169 22.82 -20.42 13.29
C ILE A 169 23.85 -20.38 12.16
N SER A 170 23.52 -19.63 11.12
CA SER A 170 24.39 -19.39 9.96
C SER A 170 24.80 -17.92 9.87
N ILE A 171 25.81 -17.62 9.07
CA ILE A 171 26.21 -16.23 8.79
C ILE A 171 25.02 -15.42 8.21
N PRO A 172 24.24 -15.92 7.23
CA PRO A 172 23.03 -15.22 6.79
C PRO A 172 21.99 -15.00 7.91
N TRP A 173 21.79 -15.97 8.81
CA TRP A 173 20.89 -15.81 9.96
C TRP A 173 21.35 -14.69 10.91
N LEU A 174 22.67 -14.58 11.16
CA LEU A 174 23.24 -13.50 11.97
C LEU A 174 23.01 -12.13 11.33
N PHE A 175 23.24 -11.98 10.02
CA PHE A 175 22.97 -10.73 9.30
C PHE A 175 21.47 -10.39 9.28
N PHE A 176 20.60 -11.38 9.09
CA PHE A 176 19.15 -11.19 9.14
C PHE A 176 18.67 -10.77 10.53
N THR A 177 19.26 -11.34 11.59
CA THR A 177 19.01 -10.95 12.97
C THR A 177 19.51 -9.53 13.24
N LEU A 178 20.68 -9.15 12.72
CA LEU A 178 21.20 -7.78 12.80
C LEU A 178 20.27 -6.78 12.10
N LEU A 179 19.74 -7.13 10.92
CA LEU A 179 18.73 -6.33 10.22
C LEU A 179 17.47 -6.15 11.08
N GLY A 180 16.98 -7.24 11.70
CA GLY A 180 15.87 -7.19 12.65
C GLY A 180 16.16 -6.24 13.81
N TYR A 181 17.37 -6.30 14.39
CA TYR A 181 17.80 -5.38 15.44
C TYR A 181 17.77 -3.91 15.00
N ILE A 182 18.29 -3.60 13.81
CA ILE A 182 18.23 -2.23 13.24
C ILE A 182 16.78 -1.79 13.05
N CYS A 183 15.92 -2.65 12.53
CA CYS A 183 14.49 -2.36 12.34
C CYS A 183 13.81 -2.03 13.67
N PHE A 184 13.97 -2.87 14.69
CA PHE A 184 13.35 -2.60 16.00
C PHE A 184 13.97 -1.40 16.71
N LEU A 185 15.27 -1.13 16.49
CA LEU A 185 15.89 0.11 16.95
C LEU A 185 15.24 1.33 16.30
N HIS A 186 14.95 1.29 14.99
CA HIS A 186 14.25 2.37 14.27
C HIS A 186 12.79 2.54 14.72
N ILE A 187 12.11 1.46 15.13
CA ILE A 187 10.76 1.52 15.70
C ILE A 187 10.78 2.17 17.09
N ILE A 188 11.68 1.71 17.96
CA ILE A 188 11.75 2.17 19.36
C ILE A 188 12.35 3.57 19.45
N ALA A 189 13.39 3.85 18.66
CA ALA A 189 14.11 5.11 18.63
C ALA A 189 14.19 5.63 17.16
N PRO A 190 13.09 6.18 16.62
CA PRO A 190 13.02 6.74 15.29
C PRO A 190 13.73 8.08 15.19
N TYR A 191 14.01 8.49 13.96
CA TYR A 191 14.44 9.83 13.59
C TYR A 191 13.23 10.78 13.56
N HIS A 192 13.39 11.98 14.11
CA HIS A 192 12.32 13.00 14.16
C HIS A 192 12.65 14.17 13.21
N PRO A 193 12.14 14.18 11.97
CA PRO A 193 12.46 15.21 10.98
C PRO A 193 11.71 16.53 11.26
N LYS A 194 12.22 17.32 12.21
CA LYS A 194 11.55 18.54 12.71
C LYS A 194 11.22 19.55 11.62
N GLU A 195 12.13 19.77 10.68
CA GLU A 195 11.93 20.74 9.59
C GLU A 195 10.79 20.31 8.65
N LEU A 196 10.75 19.04 8.23
CA LEU A 196 9.67 18.53 7.36
C LEU A 196 8.31 18.63 8.05
N ILE A 197 8.24 18.31 9.34
CA ILE A 197 7.00 18.40 10.13
C ILE A 197 6.55 19.86 10.23
N LYS A 198 7.48 20.78 10.47
CA LYS A 198 7.18 22.22 10.56
C LYS A 198 6.68 22.76 9.22
N LEU A 199 7.32 22.39 8.11
CA LEU A 199 6.90 22.77 6.77
C LEU A 199 5.48 22.29 6.44
N ASP A 200 5.15 21.02 6.75
CA ASP A 200 3.78 20.50 6.57
C ASP A 200 2.77 21.22 7.47
N ALA A 201 3.11 21.46 8.74
CA ALA A 201 2.22 22.16 9.67
C ALA A 201 1.94 23.62 9.26
N GLN A 202 2.90 24.30 8.62
CA GLN A 202 2.74 25.66 8.11
C GLN A 202 1.89 25.73 6.84
N GLN A 203 1.74 24.62 6.12
CA GLN A 203 0.92 24.56 4.92
C GLN A 203 -0.57 24.48 5.25
N SER A 204 -1.28 25.58 4.99
CA SER A 204 -2.74 25.68 5.16
C SER A 204 -3.50 24.87 4.10
N ASN A 205 -4.65 24.32 4.50
CA ASN A 205 -5.63 23.76 3.56
C ASN A 205 -6.38 24.84 2.79
N ASP A 206 -6.39 26.07 3.31
CA ASP A 206 -7.10 27.22 2.76
C ASP A 206 -6.13 28.19 2.11
N LEU A 207 -6.53 28.74 0.96
CA LEU A 207 -5.89 29.94 0.45
C LEU A 207 -6.45 31.14 1.21
N ASN A 208 -5.57 32.04 1.63
CA ASN A 208 -5.97 33.27 2.30
C ASN A 208 -6.13 34.40 1.27
N PRO A 209 -7.12 35.27 1.43
CA PRO A 209 -7.22 36.46 0.60
C PRO A 209 -5.98 37.35 0.78
N PRO A 210 -5.61 38.13 -0.24
CA PRO A 210 -4.53 39.11 -0.10
C PRO A 210 -4.89 40.12 0.99
N LYS A 211 -3.91 40.47 1.83
CA LYS A 211 -4.10 41.43 2.94
C LYS A 211 -4.32 42.86 2.46
N GLU A 212 -3.72 43.20 1.33
CA GLU A 212 -3.85 44.50 0.68
C GLU A 212 -4.58 44.36 -0.66
N PRO A 213 -5.24 45.43 -1.14
CA PRO A 213 -5.80 45.46 -2.49
C PRO A 213 -4.73 45.12 -3.54
N PHE A 214 -5.12 44.40 -4.58
CA PHE A 214 -4.21 44.10 -5.69
C PHE A 214 -3.70 45.38 -6.34
N SER A 215 -2.38 45.46 -6.56
CA SER A 215 -1.78 46.53 -7.35
C SER A 215 -2.31 46.52 -8.79
N ILE A 216 -2.28 47.67 -9.47
CA ILE A 216 -2.69 47.81 -10.88
C ILE A 216 -2.04 46.75 -11.79
N PRO A 217 -0.69 46.54 -11.79
CA PRO A 217 -0.08 45.53 -12.66
C PRO A 217 -0.52 44.10 -12.29
N THR A 218 -0.77 43.82 -11.00
CA THR A 218 -1.33 42.53 -10.57
C THR A 218 -2.76 42.34 -11.10
N LEU A 219 -3.60 43.37 -11.06
CA LEU A 219 -4.96 43.33 -11.60
C LEU A 219 -4.97 43.09 -13.11
N GLU A 220 -4.08 43.72 -13.86
CA GLU A 220 -3.94 43.50 -15.30
C GLU A 220 -3.52 42.06 -15.61
N LYS A 221 -2.54 41.52 -14.86
CA LYS A 221 -2.12 40.12 -14.97
C LYS A 221 -3.28 39.16 -14.66
N LEU A 222 -4.05 39.42 -13.60
CA LEU A 222 -5.21 38.60 -13.23
C LEU A 222 -6.32 38.68 -14.27
N ARG A 223 -6.56 39.85 -14.86
CA ARG A 223 -7.51 40.04 -15.97
C ARG A 223 -7.06 39.22 -17.19
N SER A 224 -5.77 39.27 -17.55
CA SER A 224 -5.21 38.47 -18.64
C SER A 224 -5.36 36.97 -18.39
N GLN A 225 -5.01 36.50 -17.18
CA GLN A 225 -5.18 35.09 -16.78
C GLN A 225 -6.65 34.66 -16.82
N GLN A 226 -7.57 35.52 -16.38
CA GLN A 226 -9.01 35.28 -16.44
C GLN A 226 -9.48 35.10 -17.89
N THR A 227 -9.06 35.99 -18.79
CA THR A 227 -9.44 35.93 -20.21
C THR A 227 -8.87 34.68 -20.88
N LEU A 228 -7.57 34.45 -20.72
CA LEU A 228 -6.88 33.28 -21.29
C LEU A 228 -7.50 31.97 -20.77
N GLY A 229 -7.67 31.87 -19.46
CA GLY A 229 -8.27 30.69 -18.83
C GLY A 229 -9.71 30.48 -19.27
N SER A 230 -10.51 31.55 -19.39
CA SER A 230 -11.89 31.44 -19.88
C SER A 230 -11.95 30.96 -21.33
N ILE A 231 -11.04 31.41 -22.21
CA ILE A 231 -10.98 30.93 -23.60
C ILE A 231 -10.61 29.45 -23.62
N ILE A 232 -9.58 29.05 -22.87
CA ILE A 232 -9.14 27.64 -22.81
C ILE A 232 -10.26 26.75 -22.28
N PHE A 233 -10.88 27.10 -21.14
CA PHE A 233 -11.97 26.30 -20.60
C PHE A 233 -13.18 26.28 -21.53
N LEU A 234 -13.51 27.38 -22.22
CA LEU A 234 -14.60 27.38 -23.19
C LEU A 234 -14.31 26.40 -24.34
N SER A 235 -13.13 26.51 -24.96
CA SER A 235 -12.72 25.63 -26.06
C SER A 235 -12.71 24.16 -25.65
N LEU A 236 -12.16 23.88 -24.46
CA LEU A 236 -12.12 22.53 -23.93
C LEU A 236 -13.53 21.98 -23.63
N ASN A 237 -14.40 22.76 -22.99
CA ASN A 237 -15.79 22.35 -22.75
C ASN A 237 -16.53 22.05 -24.05
N VAL A 238 -16.38 22.89 -25.08
CA VAL A 238 -16.98 22.65 -26.40
C VAL A 238 -16.47 21.35 -27.01
N LEU A 239 -15.15 21.13 -26.98
CA LEU A 239 -14.54 19.90 -27.49
C LEU A 239 -15.03 18.66 -26.72
N LEU A 240 -15.07 18.73 -25.39
CA LEU A 240 -15.49 17.60 -24.57
C LEU A 240 -16.99 17.32 -24.72
N LEU A 241 -17.83 18.35 -24.87
CA LEU A 241 -19.24 18.17 -25.18
C LEU A 241 -19.44 17.50 -26.53
N PHE A 242 -18.70 17.93 -27.55
CA PHE A 242 -18.70 17.29 -28.86
C PHE A 242 -18.27 15.81 -28.76
N PHE A 243 -17.17 15.54 -28.06
CA PHE A 243 -16.68 14.19 -27.81
C PHE A 243 -17.76 13.34 -27.11
N LEU A 244 -18.32 13.79 -25.99
CA LEU A 244 -19.37 13.08 -25.25
C LEU A 244 -20.61 12.82 -26.11
N THR A 245 -20.97 13.75 -26.99
CA THR A 245 -22.10 13.56 -27.92
C THR A 245 -21.79 12.44 -28.91
N THR A 246 -20.61 12.45 -29.53
CA THR A 246 -20.19 11.36 -30.43
C THR A 246 -20.07 10.03 -29.70
N ASP A 247 -19.61 10.06 -28.44
CA ASP A 247 -19.44 8.89 -27.61
C ASP A 247 -20.78 8.26 -27.21
N PHE A 248 -21.76 9.11 -26.88
CA PHE A 248 -23.13 8.68 -26.62
C PHE A 248 -23.77 8.04 -27.87
N ILE A 249 -23.60 8.64 -29.06
CA ILE A 249 -24.10 8.08 -30.32
C ILE A 249 -23.45 6.72 -30.59
N TYR A 250 -22.14 6.59 -30.36
CA TYR A 250 -21.41 5.33 -30.50
C TYR A 250 -21.96 4.25 -29.56
N LEU A 251 -22.17 4.58 -28.28
CA LEU A 251 -22.75 3.68 -27.29
C LEU A 251 -24.18 3.24 -27.63
N TYR A 252 -25.00 4.16 -28.15
CA TYR A 252 -26.39 3.89 -28.51
C TYR A 252 -26.52 3.00 -29.76
N LYS A 253 -25.62 3.13 -30.73
CA LYS A 253 -25.71 2.39 -32.00
C LYS A 253 -25.39 0.89 -31.91
N SER A 254 -25.04 0.36 -30.73
CA SER A 254 -24.82 -1.07 -30.46
C SER A 254 -24.24 -1.82 -31.66
N VAL A 255 -23.08 -1.38 -32.14
CA VAL A 255 -22.39 -2.10 -33.22
C VAL A 255 -22.10 -3.51 -32.70
N GLU A 256 -22.52 -4.55 -33.43
CA GLU A 256 -22.17 -5.93 -33.14
C GLU A 256 -20.63 -6.06 -33.19
N ILE A 257 -20.02 -6.13 -32.01
CA ILE A 257 -18.58 -6.04 -31.84
C ILE A 257 -17.95 -7.39 -32.22
N SER A 258 -17.10 -7.40 -33.25
CA SER A 258 -16.24 -8.54 -33.55
C SER A 258 -15.09 -8.61 -32.51
N ASN A 259 -14.86 -9.82 -31.99
CA ASN A 259 -14.22 -10.06 -30.69
C ASN A 259 -12.71 -9.77 -30.59
N SER A 260 -11.97 -9.54 -31.69
CA SER A 260 -10.50 -9.46 -31.64
C SER A 260 -9.92 -8.05 -31.87
N GLY A 261 -10.46 -7.26 -32.80
CA GLY A 261 -9.97 -5.89 -33.07
C GLY A 261 -10.44 -4.85 -32.06
N HIS A 262 -11.60 -5.06 -31.42
CA HIS A 262 -12.19 -4.11 -30.49
C HIS A 262 -11.53 -4.06 -29.12
N SER A 263 -10.98 -5.18 -28.64
CA SER A 263 -10.33 -5.24 -27.32
C SER A 263 -9.19 -4.20 -27.21
N GLN A 264 -8.31 -4.16 -28.20
CA GLN A 264 -7.14 -3.27 -28.16
C GLN A 264 -7.51 -1.80 -28.38
N ALA A 265 -8.41 -1.51 -29.33
CA ALA A 265 -8.90 -0.15 -29.58
C ALA A 265 -9.68 0.43 -28.38
N VAL A 266 -10.48 -0.40 -27.69
CA VAL A 266 -11.20 0.00 -26.48
C VAL A 266 -10.23 0.21 -25.32
N HIS A 267 -9.21 -0.65 -25.17
CA HIS A 267 -8.18 -0.47 -24.14
C HIS A 267 -7.44 0.85 -24.32
N GLU A 268 -6.93 1.14 -25.52
CA GLU A 268 -6.26 2.41 -25.82
C GLU A 268 -7.18 3.61 -25.61
N GLY A 269 -8.46 3.49 -25.99
CA GLY A 269 -9.47 4.51 -25.75
C GLY A 269 -9.66 4.81 -24.26
N VAL A 270 -9.87 3.78 -23.42
CA VAL A 270 -10.04 3.97 -21.97
C VAL A 270 -8.79 4.60 -21.34
N TYR A 271 -7.57 4.18 -21.72
CA TYR A 271 -6.33 4.79 -21.21
C TYR A 271 -6.21 6.27 -21.59
N ALA A 272 -6.53 6.63 -22.84
CA ALA A 272 -6.53 8.02 -23.28
C ALA A 272 -7.54 8.87 -22.50
N LEU A 273 -8.74 8.35 -22.26
CA LEU A 273 -9.76 9.02 -21.46
C LEU A 273 -9.32 9.21 -20.01
N MET A 274 -8.74 8.18 -19.39
CA MET A 274 -8.17 8.27 -18.04
C MET A 274 -7.10 9.36 -17.95
N PHE A 275 -6.15 9.38 -18.90
CA PHE A 275 -5.10 10.41 -18.94
C PHE A 275 -5.69 11.82 -19.13
N SER A 276 -6.72 11.97 -19.97
CA SER A 276 -7.37 13.26 -20.22
C SER A 276 -7.97 13.88 -18.94
N ILE A 277 -8.51 13.05 -18.04
CA ILE A 277 -9.08 13.54 -16.78
C ILE A 277 -7.99 14.02 -15.82
N VAL A 278 -6.82 13.37 -15.81
CA VAL A 278 -5.67 13.86 -15.05
C VAL A 278 -5.22 15.23 -15.58
N CYS A 279 -5.11 15.37 -16.90
CA CYS A 279 -4.83 16.67 -17.53
C CYS A 279 -5.88 17.74 -17.17
N ALA A 280 -7.16 17.36 -17.14
CA ALA A 280 -8.25 18.23 -16.72
C ALA A 280 -8.04 18.78 -15.30
N ILE A 281 -7.68 17.93 -14.34
CA ILE A 281 -7.36 18.34 -12.97
C ILE A 281 -6.14 19.27 -12.94
N LEU A 282 -5.07 18.95 -13.67
CA LEU A 282 -3.85 19.76 -13.71
C LEU A 282 -4.09 21.19 -14.25
N ILE A 283 -4.94 21.32 -15.27
CA ILE A 283 -5.31 22.64 -15.84
C ILE A 283 -6.07 23.47 -14.79
N ILE A 284 -7.01 22.86 -14.06
CA ILE A 284 -7.71 23.54 -12.96
C ILE A 284 -6.71 23.99 -11.89
N LEU A 285 -5.78 23.12 -11.50
CA LEU A 285 -4.75 23.43 -10.52
C LEU A 285 -3.87 24.60 -10.96
N TYR A 286 -3.51 24.66 -12.24
CA TYR A 286 -2.70 25.74 -12.80
C TYR A 286 -3.38 27.12 -12.65
N PHE A 287 -4.65 27.24 -13.07
CA PHE A 287 -5.38 28.51 -13.02
C PHE A 287 -5.78 28.90 -11.59
N PHE A 288 -6.22 27.94 -10.77
CA PHE A 288 -6.72 28.21 -9.41
C PHE A 288 -5.68 28.02 -8.31
N ARG A 289 -4.38 28.20 -8.61
CA ARG A 289 -3.29 28.06 -7.61
C ARG A 289 -3.18 29.19 -6.58
N GLY A 290 -3.74 30.38 -6.84
CA GLY A 290 -3.51 31.56 -6.00
C GLY A 290 -4.51 32.68 -6.23
N ASP A 291 -4.02 33.91 -6.43
CA ASP A 291 -4.81 35.16 -6.42
C ASP A 291 -6.04 35.19 -7.34
N LEU A 292 -6.04 34.43 -8.44
CA LEU A 292 -7.20 34.32 -9.33
C LEU A 292 -8.47 33.85 -8.59
N ASN A 293 -8.34 33.08 -7.51
CA ASN A 293 -9.49 32.66 -6.68
C ASN A 293 -10.21 33.84 -5.99
N PHE A 294 -9.50 34.96 -5.75
CA PHE A 294 -9.99 36.16 -5.06
C PHE A 294 -10.26 37.34 -5.99
N TYR A 295 -9.92 37.22 -7.27
CA TYR A 295 -10.20 38.26 -8.26
C TYR A 295 -11.71 38.44 -8.47
N LYS A 296 -12.23 39.67 -8.31
CA LYS A 296 -13.68 39.97 -8.43
C LYS A 296 -14.28 39.53 -9.77
N GLY A 297 -13.52 39.60 -10.86
CA GLY A 297 -13.96 39.22 -12.20
C GLY A 297 -13.86 37.72 -12.51
N ASN A 298 -13.60 36.85 -11.52
CA ASN A 298 -13.36 35.42 -11.76
C ASN A 298 -14.62 34.57 -12.04
N GLY A 299 -15.83 35.16 -12.03
CA GLY A 299 -17.07 34.41 -12.19
C GLY A 299 -17.13 33.56 -13.47
N ARG A 300 -16.68 34.11 -14.61
CA ARG A 300 -16.71 33.42 -15.90
C ARG A 300 -15.85 32.16 -15.92
N ILE A 301 -14.55 32.26 -15.57
CA ILE A 301 -13.66 31.09 -15.50
C ILE A 301 -14.20 30.06 -14.50
N LYS A 302 -14.70 30.48 -13.33
CA LYS A 302 -15.26 29.56 -12.32
C LYS A 302 -16.45 28.77 -12.88
N SER A 303 -17.38 29.44 -13.53
CA SER A 303 -18.54 28.79 -14.15
C SER A 303 -18.11 27.77 -15.21
N LEU A 304 -17.19 28.16 -16.10
CA LEU A 304 -16.67 27.25 -17.13
C LEU A 304 -15.90 26.07 -16.54
N THR A 305 -15.20 26.27 -15.43
CA THR A 305 -14.54 25.18 -14.69
C THR A 305 -15.54 24.23 -14.03
N TYR A 306 -16.66 24.72 -13.51
CA TYR A 306 -17.70 23.83 -12.96
C TYR A 306 -18.37 22.99 -14.04
N ILE A 307 -18.66 23.59 -15.20
CA ILE A 307 -19.15 22.84 -16.37
C ILE A 307 -18.11 21.81 -16.78
N TRP A 308 -16.83 22.19 -16.82
CA TRP A 308 -15.73 21.29 -17.19
C TRP A 308 -15.62 20.08 -16.26
N VAL A 309 -15.73 20.29 -14.95
CA VAL A 309 -15.74 19.18 -13.98
C VAL A 309 -16.99 18.31 -14.17
N ALA A 310 -18.17 18.89 -14.38
CA ALA A 310 -19.40 18.13 -14.61
C ALA A 310 -19.29 17.26 -15.88
N LEU A 311 -18.78 17.79 -16.98
CA LEU A 311 -18.54 17.03 -18.21
C LEU A 311 -17.52 15.90 -17.99
N ASN A 312 -16.46 16.13 -17.23
CA ASN A 312 -15.50 15.06 -16.89
C ASN A 312 -16.12 13.98 -15.98
N ILE A 313 -17.08 14.32 -15.11
CA ILE A 313 -17.86 13.33 -14.35
C ILE A 313 -18.72 12.48 -15.29
N ILE A 314 -19.39 13.10 -16.28
CA ILE A 314 -20.16 12.37 -17.29
C ILE A 314 -19.23 11.44 -18.11
N LEU A 315 -18.03 11.91 -18.46
CA LEU A 315 -17.02 11.10 -19.13
C LEU A 315 -16.63 9.86 -18.31
N VAL A 316 -16.46 10.00 -16.99
CA VAL A 316 -16.22 8.87 -16.09
C VAL A 316 -17.37 7.86 -16.14
N VAL A 317 -18.63 8.33 -16.15
CA VAL A 317 -19.82 7.46 -16.24
C VAL A 317 -19.85 6.68 -17.56
N PHE A 318 -19.59 7.33 -18.70
CA PHE A 318 -19.54 6.64 -20.00
C PHE A 318 -18.40 5.61 -20.06
N THR A 319 -17.24 5.97 -19.52
CA THR A 319 -16.09 5.06 -19.47
C THR A 319 -16.37 3.86 -18.56
N TRP A 320 -17.05 4.09 -17.42
CA TRP A 320 -17.51 3.03 -16.52
C TRP A 320 -18.45 2.07 -17.25
N TYR A 321 -19.43 2.60 -17.97
CA TYR A 321 -20.40 1.79 -18.73
C TYR A 321 -19.73 0.93 -19.80
N LYS A 322 -18.76 1.48 -20.55
CA LYS A 322 -17.97 0.69 -21.52
C LYS A 322 -17.19 -0.45 -20.86
N ASN A 323 -16.55 -0.16 -19.73
CA ASN A 323 -15.79 -1.19 -19.00
C ASN A 323 -16.72 -2.27 -18.43
N HIS A 324 -17.96 -1.90 -18.05
CA HIS A 324 -18.99 -2.84 -17.64
C HIS A 324 -19.41 -3.77 -18.79
N GLN A 325 -19.76 -3.23 -19.95
CA GLN A 325 -20.10 -4.04 -21.14
C GLN A 325 -18.95 -4.99 -21.51
N TYR A 326 -17.71 -4.55 -21.32
CA TYR A 326 -16.53 -5.37 -21.57
C TYR A 326 -16.36 -6.52 -20.56
N VAL A 327 -16.75 -6.31 -19.30
CA VAL A 327 -16.80 -7.35 -18.26
C VAL A 327 -17.98 -8.30 -18.47
N GLU A 328 -19.13 -7.81 -18.93
CA GLU A 328 -20.26 -8.67 -19.28
C GLU A 328 -19.91 -9.61 -20.44
N ALA A 329 -19.20 -9.11 -21.46
CA ALA A 329 -18.85 -9.89 -22.63
C ALA A 329 -17.69 -10.88 -22.39
N LEU A 330 -16.65 -10.48 -21.65
CA LEU A 330 -15.39 -11.23 -21.54
C LEU A 330 -14.97 -11.54 -20.09
N GLY A 331 -15.81 -11.23 -19.11
CA GLY A 331 -15.58 -11.48 -17.70
C GLY A 331 -14.56 -10.55 -17.02
N PHE A 332 -14.25 -10.83 -15.76
CA PHE A 332 -13.31 -10.00 -14.99
C PHE A 332 -11.85 -10.35 -15.28
N THR A 333 -11.03 -9.31 -15.34
CA THR A 333 -9.56 -9.41 -15.26
C THR A 333 -9.05 -8.37 -14.27
N TYR A 334 -7.82 -8.55 -13.77
CA TYR A 334 -7.12 -7.54 -12.96
C TYR A 334 -7.10 -6.15 -13.62
N LYS A 335 -6.92 -6.08 -14.94
CA LYS A 335 -6.90 -4.81 -15.68
C LYS A 335 -8.29 -4.15 -15.67
N ARG A 336 -9.36 -4.89 -15.94
CA ARG A 336 -10.75 -4.36 -15.95
C ARG A 336 -11.20 -3.90 -14.55
N ILE A 337 -10.82 -4.64 -13.51
CA ILE A 337 -11.05 -4.22 -12.11
C ILE A 337 -10.25 -2.94 -11.79
N GLY A 338 -8.98 -2.89 -12.23
CA GLY A 338 -8.13 -1.72 -12.09
C GLY A 338 -8.74 -0.46 -12.70
N VAL A 339 -9.40 -0.58 -13.86
CA VAL A 339 -10.13 0.54 -14.49
C VAL A 339 -11.27 1.03 -13.58
N PHE A 340 -12.10 0.15 -13.01
CA PHE A 340 -13.16 0.57 -12.09
C PHE A 340 -12.61 1.29 -10.85
N VAL A 341 -11.56 0.75 -10.23
CA VAL A 341 -10.91 1.38 -9.07
C VAL A 341 -10.32 2.74 -9.46
N TYR A 342 -9.68 2.84 -10.61
CA TYR A 342 -9.13 4.09 -11.12
C TYR A 342 -10.21 5.13 -11.37
N LEU A 343 -11.32 4.76 -12.02
CA LEU A 343 -12.44 5.67 -12.28
C LEU A 343 -13.07 6.18 -10.98
N LEU A 344 -13.20 5.32 -9.97
CA LEU A 344 -13.67 5.72 -8.64
C LEU A 344 -12.72 6.74 -7.98
N LEU A 345 -11.41 6.47 -7.99
CA LEU A 345 -10.42 7.40 -7.44
C LEU A 345 -10.40 8.72 -8.20
N THR A 346 -10.58 8.67 -9.52
CA THR A 346 -10.63 9.85 -10.39
C THR A 346 -11.89 10.68 -10.15
N LEU A 347 -13.04 10.03 -9.96
CA LEU A 347 -14.29 10.68 -9.58
C LEU A 347 -14.12 11.43 -8.24
N ILE A 348 -13.52 10.80 -7.24
CA ILE A 348 -13.21 11.45 -5.97
C ILE A 348 -12.20 12.59 -6.16
N GLY A 349 -11.20 12.42 -7.03
CA GLY A 349 -10.25 13.46 -7.45
C GLY A 349 -10.93 14.68 -8.08
N LEU A 350 -11.92 14.47 -8.96
CA LEU A 350 -12.74 15.53 -9.56
C LEU A 350 -13.61 16.23 -8.51
N ILE A 351 -14.26 15.47 -7.62
CA ILE A 351 -15.08 16.02 -6.53
C ILE A 351 -14.22 16.88 -5.59
N THR A 352 -13.05 16.39 -5.18
CA THR A 352 -12.14 17.17 -4.31
C THR A 352 -11.60 18.40 -5.03
N THR A 353 -11.34 18.30 -6.34
CA THR A 353 -10.94 19.44 -7.17
C THR A 353 -12.05 20.49 -7.30
N TYR A 354 -13.31 20.07 -7.47
CA TYR A 354 -14.47 20.94 -7.40
C TYR A 354 -14.54 21.67 -6.06
N LEU A 355 -14.44 20.93 -4.94
CA LEU A 355 -14.43 21.51 -3.60
C LEU A 355 -13.28 22.50 -3.41
N LYS A 356 -12.11 22.22 -3.99
CA LYS A 356 -10.97 23.13 -3.96
C LYS A 356 -11.28 24.48 -4.63
N VAL A 357 -12.01 24.47 -5.74
CA VAL A 357 -12.39 25.71 -6.44
C VAL A 357 -13.52 26.42 -5.69
N ALA A 358 -14.54 25.67 -5.27
CA ALA A 358 -15.72 26.21 -4.59
C ALA A 358 -15.39 26.82 -3.21
N GLN A 359 -14.55 26.14 -2.42
CA GLN A 359 -14.16 26.55 -1.08
C GLN A 359 -12.80 27.25 -1.04
N VAL A 360 -12.19 27.56 -2.20
CA VAL A 360 -10.91 28.27 -2.29
C VAL A 360 -9.79 27.58 -1.48
N ARG A 361 -9.73 26.25 -1.58
CA ARG A 361 -8.69 25.44 -0.92
C ARG A 361 -7.36 25.52 -1.67
N SER A 362 -6.29 25.19 -0.96
CA SER A 362 -4.94 25.08 -1.51
C SER A 362 -4.72 23.73 -2.23
N PHE A 363 -3.60 23.61 -2.94
CA PHE A 363 -3.17 22.32 -3.48
C PHE A 363 -2.90 21.29 -2.37
N ILE A 364 -2.47 21.74 -1.19
CA ILE A 364 -2.14 20.86 -0.06
C ILE A 364 -3.38 20.17 0.49
N PHE A 365 -4.55 20.85 0.46
CA PHE A 365 -5.83 20.21 0.76
C PHE A 365 -6.08 18.98 -0.13
N LEU A 366 -5.82 19.10 -1.44
CA LEU A 366 -6.05 17.99 -2.38
C LEU A 366 -5.10 16.82 -2.12
N LEU A 367 -3.81 17.08 -1.86
CA LEU A 367 -2.87 16.03 -1.48
C LEU A 367 -3.29 15.32 -0.19
N ARG A 368 -3.74 16.06 0.82
CA ARG A 368 -4.19 15.51 2.10
C ARG A 368 -5.46 14.68 1.94
N ALA A 369 -6.47 15.20 1.25
CA ALA A 369 -7.74 14.50 1.04
C ALA A 369 -7.54 13.23 0.20
N ASN A 370 -6.89 13.34 -0.96
CA ASN A 370 -6.74 12.21 -1.88
C ASN A 370 -5.76 11.14 -1.37
N SER A 371 -4.74 11.50 -0.58
CA SER A 371 -3.88 10.49 0.06
C SER A 371 -4.63 9.64 1.08
N ILE A 372 -5.56 10.23 1.83
CA ILE A 372 -6.45 9.50 2.75
C ILE A 372 -7.35 8.53 1.99
N VAL A 373 -7.98 9.01 0.91
CA VAL A 373 -8.83 8.19 0.05
C VAL A 373 -8.04 7.01 -0.54
N ALA A 374 -6.86 7.28 -1.11
CA ALA A 374 -6.01 6.23 -1.69
C ALA A 374 -5.61 5.17 -0.64
N PHE A 375 -5.24 5.60 0.57
CA PHE A 375 -4.86 4.70 1.65
C PHE A 375 -6.01 3.78 2.07
N TYR A 376 -7.21 4.32 2.29
CA TYR A 376 -8.37 3.49 2.63
C TYR A 376 -8.81 2.60 1.46
N CYS A 377 -8.72 3.08 0.22
CA CYS A 377 -8.99 2.27 -0.97
C CYS A 377 -8.07 1.04 -1.02
N LEU A 378 -6.78 1.20 -0.71
CA LEU A 378 -5.85 0.06 -0.62
C LEU A 378 -6.26 -0.93 0.47
N ILE A 379 -6.59 -0.44 1.67
CA ILE A 379 -7.00 -1.32 2.79
C ILE A 379 -8.26 -2.11 2.44
N ILE A 380 -9.27 -1.45 1.89
CA ILE A 380 -10.52 -2.10 1.48
C ILE A 380 -10.24 -3.12 0.38
N SER A 381 -9.41 -2.77 -0.60
CA SER A 381 -9.01 -3.68 -1.67
C SER A 381 -8.28 -4.94 -1.16
N ALA A 382 -7.48 -4.82 -0.09
CA ALA A 382 -6.82 -5.98 0.52
C ALA A 382 -7.80 -7.01 1.10
N SER A 383 -9.04 -6.59 1.42
CA SER A 383 -10.06 -7.49 1.96
C SER A 383 -10.61 -8.46 0.92
N ILE A 384 -10.45 -8.15 -0.36
CA ILE A 384 -11.02 -8.93 -1.46
C ILE A 384 -10.01 -10.01 -1.89
N PRO A 385 -10.38 -11.30 -1.92
CA PRO A 385 -9.53 -12.35 -2.46
C PRO A 385 -9.58 -12.32 -4.00
N TRP A 386 -8.84 -11.39 -4.62
CA TRP A 386 -9.00 -11.05 -6.03
C TRP A 386 -8.94 -12.23 -7.01
N ASP A 387 -7.97 -13.16 -6.89
CA ASP A 387 -7.93 -14.30 -7.83
C ASP A 387 -9.20 -15.16 -7.71
N LYS A 388 -9.66 -15.45 -6.48
CA LYS A 388 -10.89 -16.23 -6.24
C LYS A 388 -12.13 -15.49 -6.73
N ALA A 389 -12.23 -14.19 -6.46
CA ALA A 389 -13.36 -13.37 -6.89
C ALA A 389 -13.45 -13.29 -8.43
N ILE A 390 -12.30 -13.11 -9.09
CA ILE A 390 -12.21 -13.14 -10.55
C ILE A 390 -12.64 -14.51 -11.07
N THR A 391 -12.05 -15.60 -10.58
CA THR A 391 -12.37 -16.95 -11.04
C THR A 391 -13.83 -17.32 -10.80
N TRP A 392 -14.39 -17.00 -9.63
CA TRP A 392 -15.80 -17.21 -9.33
C TRP A 392 -16.72 -16.52 -10.33
N TYR A 393 -16.54 -15.23 -10.54
CA TYR A 393 -17.41 -14.49 -11.44
C TYR A 393 -17.33 -15.02 -12.88
N ASN A 394 -16.11 -15.24 -13.37
CA ASN A 394 -15.90 -15.68 -14.75
C ASN A 394 -16.54 -17.05 -15.02
N ILE A 395 -16.35 -18.00 -14.12
CA ILE A 395 -16.89 -19.36 -14.29
C ILE A 395 -18.42 -19.38 -14.19
N GLU A 396 -18.99 -18.57 -13.31
CA GLU A 396 -20.44 -18.56 -13.04
C GLU A 396 -21.24 -17.79 -14.10
N HIS A 397 -20.68 -16.70 -14.65
CA HIS A 397 -21.45 -15.75 -15.48
C HIS A 397 -21.03 -15.70 -16.94
N ILE A 398 -19.88 -16.26 -17.32
CA ILE A 398 -19.38 -16.23 -18.69
C ILE A 398 -19.55 -17.61 -19.30
N GLU A 399 -20.25 -17.70 -20.43
CA GLU A 399 -20.54 -18.96 -21.12
C GLU A 399 -19.25 -19.69 -21.54
N ASN A 400 -18.29 -18.96 -22.09
CA ASN A 400 -16.98 -19.48 -22.50
C ASN A 400 -15.87 -18.68 -21.82
N PRO A 401 -15.56 -18.96 -20.53
CA PRO A 401 -14.56 -18.20 -19.79
C PRO A 401 -13.16 -18.47 -20.36
N ASP A 402 -12.30 -17.43 -20.35
CA ASP A 402 -10.89 -17.57 -20.71
C ASP A 402 -10.15 -18.36 -19.60
N LEU A 403 -10.16 -19.69 -19.72
CA LEU A 403 -9.55 -20.59 -18.75
C LEU A 403 -8.04 -20.42 -18.68
N ASP A 404 -7.38 -20.08 -19.78
CA ASP A 404 -5.93 -19.86 -19.79
C ASP A 404 -5.54 -18.64 -18.95
N TYR A 405 -6.34 -17.57 -19.02
CA TYR A 405 -6.22 -16.44 -18.12
C TYR A 405 -6.41 -16.85 -16.65
N LEU A 406 -7.49 -17.60 -16.33
CA LEU A 406 -7.77 -18.03 -14.96
C LEU A 406 -6.70 -18.95 -14.37
N ILE A 407 -6.17 -19.87 -15.19
CA ILE A 407 -5.03 -20.74 -14.81
C ILE A 407 -3.80 -19.88 -14.54
N GLY A 408 -3.57 -18.82 -15.32
CA GLY A 408 -2.46 -17.88 -15.15
C GLY A 408 -2.53 -16.95 -13.92
N LEU A 409 -3.66 -16.89 -13.20
CA LEU A 409 -3.79 -16.13 -11.97
C LEU A 409 -2.94 -16.72 -10.83
N GLY A 410 -2.90 -16.05 -9.67
CA GLY A 410 -2.24 -16.57 -8.48
C GLY A 410 -2.81 -17.91 -8.02
N ASN A 411 -2.08 -18.62 -7.14
CA ASN A 411 -2.46 -19.96 -6.68
C ASN A 411 -3.67 -19.99 -5.73
N THR A 412 -4.25 -18.84 -5.39
CA THR A 412 -5.34 -18.80 -4.41
C THR A 412 -6.67 -19.30 -5.00
N ASN A 413 -6.81 -19.34 -6.33
CA ASN A 413 -7.97 -19.90 -7.04
C ASN A 413 -7.83 -21.39 -7.40
N SER A 414 -6.70 -22.05 -7.08
CA SER A 414 -6.37 -23.39 -7.58
C SER A 414 -7.44 -24.45 -7.24
N GLN A 415 -7.96 -24.44 -6.01
CA GLN A 415 -8.99 -25.39 -5.59
C GLN A 415 -10.31 -25.17 -6.35
N GLN A 416 -10.67 -23.91 -6.60
CA GLN A 416 -11.87 -23.56 -7.34
C GLN A 416 -11.81 -24.03 -8.79
N LEU A 417 -10.67 -23.82 -9.46
CA LEU A 417 -10.46 -24.31 -10.82
C LEU A 417 -10.48 -25.84 -10.89
N TYR A 418 -9.90 -26.52 -9.89
CA TYR A 418 -9.91 -27.97 -9.83
C TYR A 418 -11.34 -28.54 -9.73
N HIS A 419 -12.18 -28.00 -8.84
CA HIS A 419 -13.58 -28.40 -8.75
C HIS A 419 -14.35 -28.16 -10.05
N TYR A 420 -14.20 -26.96 -10.64
CA TYR A 420 -14.81 -26.65 -11.93
C TYR A 420 -14.38 -27.63 -13.03
N SER A 421 -13.11 -28.06 -13.02
CA SER A 421 -12.59 -29.00 -14.01
C SER A 421 -13.17 -30.40 -13.95
N ILE A 422 -13.63 -30.81 -12.77
CA ILE A 422 -14.30 -32.10 -12.56
C ILE A 422 -15.76 -32.03 -13.00
N GLU A 423 -16.45 -30.95 -12.64
CA GLU A 423 -17.87 -30.76 -12.93
C GLU A 423 -18.14 -30.51 -14.42
N ASN A 424 -17.20 -29.87 -15.13
CA ASN A 424 -17.35 -29.45 -16.52
C ASN A 424 -16.33 -30.12 -17.46
N ASP A 425 -16.01 -31.38 -17.22
CA ASP A 425 -14.98 -32.15 -17.95
C ASP A 425 -15.14 -32.07 -19.49
N ALA A 426 -16.39 -32.10 -19.97
CA ALA A 426 -16.70 -32.04 -21.41
C ALA A 426 -16.37 -30.69 -22.08
N LEU A 427 -16.26 -29.60 -21.31
CA LEU A 427 -16.01 -28.24 -21.82
C LEU A 427 -14.53 -27.85 -21.79
N ILE A 428 -13.66 -28.72 -21.28
CA ILE A 428 -12.27 -28.40 -20.97
C ILE A 428 -11.34 -29.28 -21.80
N THR A 429 -10.35 -28.66 -22.44
CA THR A 429 -9.36 -29.43 -23.21
C THR A 429 -8.45 -30.24 -22.29
N SER A 430 -7.95 -31.38 -22.79
CA SER A 430 -7.00 -32.22 -22.04
C SER A 430 -5.76 -31.45 -21.56
N TYR A 431 -5.28 -30.50 -22.38
CA TYR A 431 -4.17 -29.62 -22.03
C TYR A 431 -4.51 -28.67 -20.87
N GLN A 432 -5.68 -28.03 -20.88
CA GLN A 432 -6.12 -27.16 -19.79
C GLN A 432 -6.33 -27.95 -18.49
N LYS A 433 -6.92 -29.14 -18.59
CA LYS A 433 -7.11 -30.04 -17.44
C LYS A 433 -5.78 -30.40 -16.78
N GLN A 434 -4.78 -30.81 -17.56
CA GLN A 434 -3.45 -31.09 -17.04
C GLN A 434 -2.86 -29.88 -16.30
N ARG A 435 -2.97 -28.67 -16.87
CA ARG A 435 -2.46 -27.46 -16.22
C ARG A 435 -3.20 -27.11 -14.92
N ILE A 436 -4.52 -27.34 -14.87
CA ILE A 436 -5.32 -27.15 -13.65
C ILE A 436 -4.87 -28.15 -12.57
N GLU A 437 -4.67 -29.42 -12.93
CA GLU A 437 -4.19 -30.46 -12.02
C GLU A 437 -2.78 -30.16 -11.49
N GLU A 438 -1.86 -29.75 -12.37
CA GLU A 438 -0.50 -29.34 -12.00
C GLU A 438 -0.52 -28.13 -11.05
N LYS A 439 -1.37 -27.14 -11.33
CA LYS A 439 -1.56 -25.97 -10.48
C LYS A 439 -2.15 -26.33 -9.11
N ALA A 440 -3.13 -27.22 -9.06
CA ALA A 440 -3.73 -27.71 -7.81
C ALA A 440 -2.70 -28.51 -6.99
N LYS A 441 -1.95 -29.41 -7.63
CA LYS A 441 -0.87 -30.19 -7.00
C LYS A 441 0.21 -29.28 -6.44
N THR A 442 0.68 -28.31 -7.22
CA THR A 442 1.68 -27.32 -6.80
C THR A 442 1.20 -26.53 -5.59
N PHE A 443 -0.07 -26.11 -5.60
CA PHE A 443 -0.66 -25.42 -4.45
C PHE A 443 -0.68 -26.31 -3.21
N ILE A 444 -1.16 -27.55 -3.30
CA ILE A 444 -1.23 -28.48 -2.17
C ILE A 444 0.17 -28.80 -1.62
N THR A 445 1.14 -29.09 -2.49
CA THR A 445 2.54 -29.31 -2.08
C THR A 445 3.08 -28.10 -1.33
N ALA A 446 2.90 -26.89 -1.88
CA ALA A 446 3.33 -25.65 -1.22
C ALA A 446 2.60 -25.37 0.10
N GLN A 447 1.38 -25.87 0.31
CA GLN A 447 0.68 -25.78 1.61
C GLN A 447 1.17 -26.82 2.62
N ASN A 448 1.56 -28.02 2.16
CA ASN A 448 2.06 -29.11 2.99
C ASN A 448 3.49 -28.88 3.50
N GLU A 449 4.33 -28.21 2.71
CA GLU A 449 5.72 -27.89 3.06
C GLU A 449 5.86 -26.74 4.05
N ARG A 450 4.78 -25.97 4.28
CA ARG A 450 4.79 -24.83 5.21
C ARG A 450 5.07 -25.27 6.63
N THR A 451 5.95 -24.55 7.32
CA THR A 451 6.06 -24.68 8.78
C THR A 451 5.02 -23.83 9.49
N TRP A 452 4.83 -24.04 10.79
CA TRP A 452 3.77 -23.36 11.57
C TRP A 452 3.81 -21.82 11.45
N GLN A 453 5.00 -21.23 11.26
CA GLN A 453 5.17 -19.79 11.03
C GLN A 453 4.54 -19.30 9.73
N GLU A 454 4.49 -20.16 8.72
CA GLU A 454 4.06 -19.84 7.35
C GLU A 454 2.59 -20.21 7.13
N TYR A 455 1.94 -20.80 8.13
CA TYR A 455 0.54 -21.20 8.05
C TYR A 455 -0.34 -20.01 7.67
N THR A 456 -1.29 -20.30 6.80
CA THR A 456 -2.38 -19.39 6.44
C THR A 456 -3.68 -19.95 6.97
N TYR A 457 -4.77 -19.24 6.70
CA TYR A 457 -6.11 -19.74 6.99
C TYR A 457 -6.37 -21.14 6.39
N TYR A 458 -5.76 -21.47 5.25
CA TYR A 458 -5.90 -22.78 4.60
C TYR A 458 -5.52 -23.94 5.52
N GLN A 459 -4.36 -23.87 6.18
CA GLN A 459 -3.92 -24.93 7.10
C GLN A 459 -4.85 -25.06 8.29
N LEU A 460 -5.35 -23.95 8.85
CA LEU A 460 -6.27 -24.00 9.99
C LEU A 460 -7.62 -24.61 9.59
N ALA A 461 -8.16 -24.22 8.43
CA ALA A 461 -9.44 -24.73 7.95
C ALA A 461 -9.39 -26.23 7.59
N ASN A 462 -8.29 -26.69 7.00
CA ASN A 462 -8.15 -28.06 6.50
C ASN A 462 -7.41 -29.01 7.47
N SER A 463 -6.95 -28.52 8.63
CA SER A 463 -6.31 -29.34 9.68
C SER A 463 -7.23 -30.41 10.28
N ARG A 464 -8.55 -30.30 10.11
CA ARG A 464 -9.55 -31.26 10.62
C ARG A 464 -9.79 -32.48 9.72
N GLN A 465 -9.14 -32.55 8.56
CA GLN A 465 -9.28 -33.68 7.62
C GLN A 465 -8.06 -34.63 7.63
N LYS A 466 -7.16 -34.50 8.61
CA LYS A 466 -6.05 -35.45 8.83
C LYS A 466 -6.31 -36.36 10.00
#